data_AF-A0A2V9N1K1-F1
#
_entry.id   AF-A0A2V9N1K1-F1
#
_cell.length_a   1.000
_cell.length_b   1.000
_cell.length_c   1.000
_cell.angle_alpha   90.00
_cell.angle_beta   90.00
_cell.angle_gamma   90.00
#
_symmetry.space_group_name_H-M   'P 1'
#
loop_
_entity.id
_entity.type
_entity.pdbx_description
1 polymer ?
#
loop_
_entity_poly.entity_id
_entity_poly.type
_entity_poly.pdbx_seq_one_letter_code
_entity_poly.pdbx_strand_id
1 'polypeptide(L)' 'MAVAKEVAVASRNIMGVMLESNLVAGAQKLTSRETLVYGQSITDPCMGWDETLPLLRELATAVRASRRRAAAQSSPE' A
#
# COMPACT_ATOMS: atom_id res chain seq x y z
N MET A 1 -12.08 5.79 -7.76
CA MET A 1 -12.16 5.81 -6.28
C MET A 1 -10.91 5.10 -5.75
N ALA A 2 -10.27 5.59 -4.69
CA ALA A 2 -9.03 5.03 -4.16
C ALA A 2 -9.29 4.34 -2.81
N VAL A 3 -8.69 3.18 -2.57
CA VAL A 3 -8.92 2.35 -1.37
C VAL A 3 -8.69 3.14 -0.07
N ALA A 4 -7.66 3.99 -0.02
CA ALA A 4 -7.38 4.84 1.15
C ALA A 4 -8.58 5.75 1.51
N LYS A 5 -9.31 6.28 0.53
CA LYS A 5 -10.50 7.11 0.77
C LYS A 5 -11.66 6.29 1.36
N GLU A 6 -11.85 5.07 0.89
CA GLU A 6 -12.89 4.16 1.41
C GLU A 6 -12.59 3.71 2.84
N VAL A 7 -11.33 3.40 3.12
CA VAL A 7 -10.88 3.09 4.50
C VAL A 7 -11.13 4.29 5.42
N ALA A 8 -10.82 5.51 4.99
CA ALA A 8 -10.92 6.72 5.81
C ALA A 8 -12.35 7.06 6.26
N VAL A 9 -13.38 6.61 5.54
CA VAL A 9 -14.80 6.86 5.88
C VAL A 9 -15.42 5.80 6.80
N ALA A 10 -14.59 4.99 7.46
CA ALA A 10 -15.02 3.90 8.35
C ALA A 10 -15.79 2.77 7.65
N SER A 11 -15.47 2.51 6.37
CA SER A 11 -15.94 1.31 5.68
C SER A 11 -15.47 0.05 6.43
N ARG A 12 -16.41 -0.82 6.80
CA ARG A 12 -16.11 -2.13 7.40
C ARG A 12 -15.94 -3.25 6.36
N ASN A 13 -15.99 -2.90 5.08
CA ASN A 13 -15.97 -3.87 3.97
C ASN A 13 -14.55 -4.19 3.47
N ILE A 14 -13.54 -3.47 3.96
CA ILE A 14 -12.14 -3.62 3.53
C ILE A 14 -11.31 -4.01 4.75
N MET A 15 -10.80 -5.24 4.75
CA MET A 15 -9.94 -5.75 5.83
C MET A 15 -8.46 -5.42 5.61
N GLY A 16 -8.02 -5.28 4.36
CA GLY A 16 -6.61 -5.11 4.01
C GLY A 16 -6.40 -4.89 2.51
N VAL A 17 -5.14 -4.68 2.15
CA VAL A 17 -4.68 -4.52 0.76
C VAL A 17 -3.43 -5.36 0.54
N MET A 18 -3.19 -5.76 -0.71
CA MET A 18 -1.95 -6.36 -1.17
C MET A 18 -1.23 -5.38 -2.08
N LEU A 19 0.08 -5.21 -1.88
CA LEU A 19 0.93 -4.33 -2.67
C LEU A 19 2.15 -5.11 -3.15
N GLU A 20 2.44 -5.05 -4.43
CA GLU A 20 3.69 -5.58 -5.01
C GLU A 20 4.73 -4.47 -5.08
N SER A 21 5.71 -4.51 -4.17
CA SER A 21 6.77 -3.52 -4.07
C SER A 21 8.14 -4.17 -4.04
N ASN A 22 9.13 -3.50 -4.65
CA ASN A 22 10.53 -3.86 -4.52
C ASN A 22 11.37 -2.57 -4.36
N LEU A 23 12.69 -2.70 -4.18
CA LEU A 23 13.55 -1.54 -4.01
C LEU A 23 13.54 -0.65 -5.26
N VAL A 24 13.64 -1.28 -6.42
CA VAL A 24 13.62 -0.66 -7.75
C VAL A 24 12.31 -1.02 -8.45
N ALA A 25 11.66 -0.01 -9.02
CA ALA A 25 10.38 -0.17 -9.72
C ALA A 25 10.50 -1.01 -11.00
N GLY A 26 9.36 -1.55 -11.43
CA GLY A 26 9.23 -2.33 -12.66
C GLY A 26 9.67 -3.78 -12.50
N ALA A 27 10.01 -4.39 -13.64
CA ALA A 27 10.52 -5.75 -13.72
C ALA A 27 11.68 -5.82 -14.72
N GLN A 28 12.54 -6.83 -14.55
CA GLN A 28 13.67 -7.14 -15.40
C GLN A 28 13.61 -8.60 -15.88
N LYS A 29 14.24 -8.88 -17.02
CA LYS A 29 14.31 -10.25 -17.55
C LYS A 29 15.44 -11.03 -16.86
N LEU A 30 15.17 -12.30 -16.54
CA LEU A 30 16.20 -13.20 -16.04
C LEU A 30 17.11 -13.64 -17.19
N THR A 31 18.23 -12.92 -17.39
CA THR A 31 19.23 -13.21 -18.43
C THR A 31 20.48 -13.86 -17.83
N SER A 32 21.27 -13.12 -17.05
CA SER A 32 22.45 -13.62 -16.31
C SER A 32 22.52 -12.94 -14.95
N ARG A 33 23.07 -13.63 -13.94
CA ARG A 33 23.10 -13.12 -12.56
C ARG A 33 23.88 -11.82 -12.43
N GLU A 34 24.93 -11.65 -13.23
CA GLU A 34 25.85 -10.50 -13.21
C GLU A 34 25.21 -9.23 -13.78
N THR A 35 24.14 -9.38 -14.57
CA THR A 35 23.44 -8.26 -15.22
C THR A 35 22.15 -7.85 -14.51
N LEU A 36 21.74 -8.60 -13.48
CA LEU A 36 20.54 -8.28 -12.72
C LEU A 36 20.75 -7.05 -11.83
N VAL A 37 19.82 -6.11 -11.92
CA VAL A 37 19.71 -4.99 -10.98
C VAL A 37 19.19 -5.54 -9.66
N TYR A 38 19.99 -5.37 -8.59
CA TYR A 38 19.56 -5.77 -7.26
C TYR A 38 18.29 -5.03 -6.84
N GLY A 39 17.31 -5.78 -6.33
CA GLY A 39 16.05 -5.22 -5.85
C GLY A 39 15.05 -4.81 -6.94
N GLN A 40 15.21 -5.27 -8.19
CA GLN A 40 14.18 -5.17 -9.22
C GLN A 40 13.55 -6.55 -9.47
N SER A 41 12.22 -6.62 -9.59
CA SER A 41 11.49 -7.89 -9.76
C SER A 41 11.89 -8.63 -11.04
N ILE A 42 11.95 -9.96 -11.01
CA ILE A 42 12.14 -10.81 -12.22
C ILE A 42 10.84 -11.47 -12.69
N THR A 43 9.74 -11.21 -12.00
CA THR A 43 8.39 -11.71 -12.30
C THR A 43 7.51 -10.53 -12.73
N ASP A 44 6.54 -10.16 -11.91
CA ASP A 44 5.62 -9.07 -12.18
C ASP A 44 6.24 -7.71 -11.83
N PRO A 45 5.88 -6.62 -12.54
CA PRO A 45 6.37 -5.29 -12.25
C PRO A 45 5.93 -4.78 -10.87
N CYS A 46 6.89 -4.44 -10.03
CA CYS A 46 6.62 -3.90 -8.70
C CYS A 46 6.69 -2.37 -8.67
N MET A 47 6.02 -1.77 -7.68
CA MET A 47 6.26 -0.39 -7.28
C MET A 47 7.67 -0.24 -6.68
N GLY A 48 8.28 0.93 -6.86
CA GLY A 48 9.57 1.24 -6.21
C GLY A 48 9.40 1.70 -4.76
N TRP A 49 10.51 1.83 -4.05
CA TRP A 49 10.51 2.31 -2.66
C TRP A 49 9.95 3.73 -2.51
N ASP A 50 10.28 4.61 -3.46
CA ASP A 50 9.85 6.02 -3.46
C ASP A 50 8.33 6.19 -3.54
N GLU A 51 7.61 5.20 -4.08
CA GLU A 51 6.15 5.18 -4.11
C GLU A 51 5.56 4.38 -2.94
N THR A 52 6.24 3.30 -2.53
CA THR A 52 5.78 2.40 -1.47
C THR A 52 5.67 3.13 -0.13
N LEU A 53 6.71 3.88 0.24
CA LEU A 53 6.75 4.58 1.53
C LEU A 53 5.63 5.64 1.68
N PRO A 54 5.41 6.57 0.73
CA PRO A 54 4.30 7.52 0.85
C PRO A 54 2.94 6.84 0.80
N LEU A 55 2.75 5.78 0.00
CA LEU A 55 1.49 5.04 -0.05
C LEU A 55 1.15 4.39 1.31
N LEU A 56 2.14 3.75 1.96
CA LEU A 56 1.94 3.18 3.30
C LEU A 56 1.60 4.27 4.34
N ARG A 57 2.20 5.46 4.23
CA ARG A 57 1.86 6.60 5.09
C ARG A 57 0.45 7.13 4.85
N GLU A 58 -0.01 7.15 3.60
CA GLU A 58 -1.38 7.51 3.24
C GLU A 58 -2.38 6.50 3.83
N LEU A 59 -2.17 5.21 3.63
CA LEU A 59 -3.01 4.14 4.18
C LEU A 59 -3.05 4.19 5.71
N ALA A 60 -1.91 4.40 6.37
CA ALA A 60 -1.86 4.56 7.82
C ALA A 60 -2.67 5.79 8.28
N THR A 61 -2.67 6.87 7.51
CA THR A 61 -3.45 8.08 7.79
C THR A 61 -4.95 7.81 7.66
N ALA A 62 -5.36 7.08 6.61
CA ALA A 62 -6.73 6.65 6.43
C ALA A 62 -7.23 5.77 7.59
N VAL A 63 -6.45 4.77 8.01
CA VAL A 63 -6.80 3.90 9.14
C VAL A 63 -6.96 4.70 10.45
N ARG A 64 -6.05 5.65 10.72
CA ARG A 64 -6.18 6.53 11.89
C ARG A 64 -7.45 7.38 11.84
N ALA A 65 -7.79 7.94 10.68
CA ALA A 65 -9.02 8.71 10.49
C ALA A 65 -10.28 7.85 10.72
N SER A 66 -10.28 6.63 10.18
CA SER A 66 -11.34 5.64 10.36
C SER A 66 -11.60 5.32 11.83
N ARG A 67 -10.53 5.01 12.60
CA ARG A 67 -10.63 4.70 14.04
C ARG A 67 -11.20 5.86 14.85
N ARG A 68 -10.77 7.10 14.57
CA ARG A 68 -11.31 8.30 15.24
C ARG A 68 -12.81 8.47 14.99
N ARG A 69 -13.25 8.26 13.74
CA ARG A 69 -14.67 8.34 13.37
C ARG A 69 -15.51 7.25 14.03
N ALA A 70 -15.02 6.02 14.03
CA ALA A 70 -15.70 4.90 14.69
C ALA A 70 -15.90 5.16 16.19
N ALA A 71 -14.88 5.69 16.88
CA ALA A 71 -14.97 6.05 18.30
C ALA A 71 -15.97 7.20 18.58
N ALA A 72 -16.05 8.19 17.67
CA ALA A 72 -17.02 9.27 17.80
C ALA A 72 -18.47 8.80 17.59
N GLN A 73 -18.68 7.76 16.78
CA GLN A 73 -20.00 7.19 16.50
C GLN A 73 -20.48 6.20 17.58
N SER A 74 -19.59 5.76 18.48
CA SER A 74 -19.91 4.81 19.54
C SER A 74 -20.25 5.46 20.88
N SER A 75 -20.46 6.78 20.94
CA SER A 75 -20.99 7.42 22.16
C SER A 75 -22.50 7.19 22.22
N PRO A 76 -23.01 6.50 23.25
CA PRO A 76 -24.45 6.30 23.42
C PRO A 76 -25.09 7.58 23.96
N GLU A 77 -26.33 7.82 23.54
CA GLU A 77 -27.31 8.63 24.28
C GLU A 77 -27.69 7.92 25.60
#